data_AF-A0A2G5K9F0-F1
#
_entry.id   AF-A0A2G5K9F0-F1
#
_cell.length_a   1.000
_cell.length_b   1.000
_cell.length_c   1.000
_cell.angle_alpha   90.00
_cell.angle_beta   90.00
_cell.angle_gamma   90.00
#
_symmetry.space_group_name_H-M   'P 1'
#
loop_
_entity.id
_entity.type
_entity.pdbx_description
1 polymer ?
#
loop_
_entity_poly.entity_id
_entity_poly.type
_entity_poly.pdbx_seq_one_letter_code
_entity_poly.pdbx_strand_id
1 'polypeptide(L)'
;MNSPTDPEPWLIITMQRCGGTSLSQFLDACSPHDTAQDEPFLRSRQYGFTTQRHRENPDVDRLKDDLGSVLKKRENIKHCICTAHPDITNILLDLAQELNRPVIMLMRHDEIARFRSLMIAKSTKLWFRNRPKIFNTRVQKLKSGEVTAKPINLEKVASRLIHFMELKAQTLAHIEHIGLSPIRIFYEDFYRPETLAQNAIDLANRLGMECAPDAPHLKRLMNIDPNKHRADIEKLPPNLSAFDEMLKNMQP
;
A
#
# COMPACT_ATOMS: atom_id res chain seq x y z
N MET A 1 17.96 2.10 -29.41
CA MET A 1 16.73 2.79 -28.94
C MET A 1 15.65 1.74 -28.95
N ASN A 2 15.21 1.26 -27.78
CA ASN A 2 14.13 0.29 -27.70
C ASN A 2 12.83 1.01 -28.07
N SER A 3 12.02 0.45 -28.99
CA SER A 3 10.66 0.91 -29.26
C SER A 3 9.89 1.15 -27.96
N PRO A 4 8.94 2.10 -27.90
CA PRO A 4 8.07 2.19 -26.74
C PRO A 4 7.35 0.86 -26.61
N THR A 5 7.71 0.08 -25.59
CA THR A 5 6.98 -1.13 -25.23
C THR A 5 5.58 -0.70 -24.85
N ASP A 6 4.56 -1.35 -25.42
CA ASP A 6 3.18 -1.14 -25.00
C ASP A 6 3.11 -1.21 -23.46
N PRO A 7 2.41 -0.27 -22.81
CA PRO A 7 2.29 -0.27 -21.36
C PRO A 7 1.70 -1.61 -20.89
N GLU A 8 2.33 -2.24 -19.91
CA GLU A 8 1.86 -3.47 -19.29
C GLU A 8 1.18 -3.15 -17.93
N PRO A 9 0.15 -3.91 -17.52
CA PRO A 9 -0.50 -3.69 -16.24
C PRO A 9 0.48 -3.96 -15.09
N TRP A 10 0.56 -3.03 -14.15
CA TRP A 10 1.54 -3.12 -13.05
C TRP A 10 0.97 -3.83 -11.82
N LEU A 11 1.85 -4.41 -11.01
CA LEU A 11 1.53 -4.94 -9.68
C LEU A 11 2.30 -4.16 -8.62
N ILE A 12 1.62 -3.38 -7.78
CA ILE A 12 2.23 -2.78 -6.59
C ILE A 12 2.12 -3.77 -5.43
N ILE A 13 3.26 -4.17 -4.89
CA ILE A 13 3.38 -4.83 -3.60
C ILE A 13 3.77 -3.78 -2.56
N THR A 14 2.96 -3.63 -1.51
CA THR A 14 3.19 -2.58 -0.51
C THR A 14 2.75 -3.01 0.90
N MET A 15 2.90 -2.10 1.84
CA MET A 15 2.36 -2.20 3.19
C MET A 15 1.42 -1.03 3.46
N GLN A 16 0.51 -1.19 4.43
CA GLN A 16 -0.36 -0.10 4.83
C GLN A 16 0.47 1.09 5.31
N ARG A 17 0.07 2.30 4.89
CA ARG A 17 0.73 3.58 5.23
C ARG A 17 2.08 3.83 4.55
N CYS A 18 2.35 3.21 3.40
CA CYS A 18 3.50 3.50 2.52
C CYS A 18 3.19 4.46 1.36
N GLY A 19 1.99 5.07 1.31
CA GLY A 19 1.60 5.91 0.17
C GLY A 19 0.99 5.16 -1.03
N GLY A 20 0.85 3.83 -0.95
CA GLY A 20 0.39 3.01 -2.08
C GLY A 20 -0.94 3.41 -2.72
N THR A 21 -1.88 3.97 -1.95
CA THR A 21 -3.13 4.52 -2.52
C THR A 21 -2.87 5.75 -3.39
N SER A 22 -1.99 6.65 -2.98
CA SER A 22 -1.65 7.82 -3.80
C SER A 22 -0.89 7.42 -5.07
N LEU A 23 0.03 6.45 -4.94
CA LEU A 23 0.80 5.94 -6.07
C LEU A 23 -0.10 5.23 -7.09
N SER A 24 -0.94 4.29 -6.65
CA SER A 24 -1.88 3.58 -7.52
C SER A 24 -2.78 4.56 -8.26
N GLN A 25 -3.43 5.51 -7.56
CA GLN A 25 -4.29 6.50 -8.21
C GLN A 25 -3.59 7.37 -9.26
N PHE A 26 -2.30 7.63 -9.09
CA PHE A 26 -1.50 8.31 -10.10
C PHE A 26 -1.26 7.40 -11.30
N LEU A 27 -0.75 6.19 -11.08
CA LEU A 27 -0.45 5.24 -12.17
C LEU A 27 -1.71 4.76 -12.90
N ASP A 28 -2.83 4.60 -12.22
CA ASP A 28 -4.14 4.29 -12.81
C ASP A 28 -4.56 5.36 -13.82
N ALA A 29 -4.22 6.63 -13.55
CA ALA A 29 -4.56 7.75 -14.43
C ALA A 29 -3.61 7.89 -15.63
N CYS A 30 -2.47 7.21 -15.61
CA CYS A 30 -1.51 7.14 -16.73
C CYS A 30 -1.68 5.84 -17.55
N SER A 31 -2.21 4.79 -16.93
CA SER A 31 -2.33 3.46 -17.53
C SER A 31 -3.55 3.37 -18.44
N PRO A 32 -3.43 2.72 -19.62
CA PRO A 32 -4.61 2.39 -20.44
C PRO A 32 -5.36 1.16 -19.90
N HIS A 33 -4.82 0.45 -18.91
CA HIS A 33 -5.44 -0.74 -18.34
C HIS A 33 -6.44 -0.40 -17.26
N ASP A 34 -7.51 -1.19 -17.20
CA ASP A 34 -8.46 -1.16 -16.08
C ASP A 34 -7.74 -1.41 -14.75
N THR A 35 -8.36 -0.97 -13.66
CA THR A 35 -7.79 -1.08 -12.32
C THR A 35 -8.69 -1.93 -11.44
N ALA A 36 -8.12 -2.97 -10.84
CA ALA A 36 -8.82 -3.78 -9.87
C ALA A 36 -9.22 -2.94 -8.64
N GLN A 37 -10.28 -3.34 -7.94
CA GLN A 37 -10.73 -2.64 -6.74
C GLN A 37 -9.58 -2.48 -5.71
N ASP A 38 -9.58 -1.37 -4.94
CA ASP A 38 -8.60 -1.14 -3.88
C ASP A 38 -8.49 -2.33 -2.91
N GLU A 39 -7.28 -2.90 -2.81
CA GLU A 39 -6.95 -4.12 -2.07
C GLU A 39 -7.90 -5.29 -2.42
N PRO A 40 -7.86 -5.79 -3.67
CA PRO A 40 -8.96 -6.56 -4.25
C PRO A 40 -9.10 -7.96 -3.64
N PHE A 41 -8.06 -8.46 -2.97
CA PHE A 41 -8.04 -9.76 -2.30
C PHE A 41 -8.57 -9.72 -0.86
N LEU A 42 -8.97 -8.55 -0.35
CA LEU A 42 -9.72 -8.50 0.91
C LEU A 42 -11.07 -9.23 0.73
N ARG A 43 -11.50 -9.98 1.75
CA ARG A 43 -12.70 -10.85 1.71
C ARG A 43 -13.95 -10.23 1.09
N SER A 44 -14.19 -8.95 1.36
CA SER A 44 -15.38 -8.23 0.89
C SER A 44 -15.18 -7.48 -0.43
N ARG A 45 -14.13 -7.80 -1.19
CA ARG A 45 -13.73 -7.12 -2.43
C ARG A 45 -13.80 -8.05 -3.64
N GLN A 46 -13.59 -7.48 -4.82
CA GLN A 46 -13.68 -8.11 -6.14
C GLN A 46 -13.08 -9.53 -6.21
N TYR A 47 -11.91 -9.74 -5.61
CA TYR A 47 -11.19 -11.03 -5.59
C TYR A 47 -11.12 -11.65 -4.18
N GLY A 48 -11.96 -11.19 -3.25
CA GLY A 48 -12.00 -11.70 -1.88
C GLY A 48 -12.38 -13.18 -1.78
N PHE A 49 -13.04 -13.73 -2.81
CA PHE A 49 -13.40 -15.14 -2.88
C PHE A 49 -12.18 -16.06 -2.90
N THR A 50 -11.04 -15.64 -3.47
CA THR A 50 -9.82 -16.46 -3.50
C THR A 50 -9.25 -16.61 -2.08
N THR A 51 -9.17 -15.50 -1.35
CA THR A 51 -8.77 -15.46 0.06
C THR A 51 -9.72 -16.23 0.97
N GLN A 52 -11.03 -16.13 0.72
CA GLN A 52 -12.01 -16.85 1.53
C GLN A 52 -11.89 -18.36 1.33
N ARG A 53 -11.89 -18.82 0.07
CA ARG A 53 -11.78 -20.23 -0.30
C ARG A 53 -10.50 -20.85 0.25
N HIS A 54 -9.35 -20.19 0.05
CA HIS A 54 -8.06 -20.68 0.56
C HIS A 54 -8.03 -20.82 2.08
N ARG A 55 -8.68 -19.92 2.82
CA ARG A 55 -8.73 -20.04 4.29
C ARG A 55 -9.65 -21.17 4.74
N GLU A 56 -10.75 -21.41 4.04
CA GLU A 56 -11.72 -22.46 4.37
C GLU A 56 -11.19 -23.85 4.01
N ASN A 57 -10.52 -23.98 2.86
CA ASN A 57 -9.85 -25.20 2.41
C ASN A 57 -8.52 -24.82 1.74
N PRO A 58 -7.38 -24.91 2.47
CA PRO A 58 -6.07 -24.57 1.94
C PRO A 58 -5.66 -25.51 0.80
N ASP A 59 -5.73 -24.98 -0.43
CA ASP A 59 -5.36 -25.67 -1.67
C ASP A 59 -4.54 -24.68 -2.51
N VAL A 60 -3.22 -24.87 -2.49
CA VAL A 60 -2.26 -23.95 -3.11
C VAL A 60 -2.36 -23.97 -4.63
N ASP A 61 -2.57 -25.14 -5.23
CA ASP A 61 -2.70 -25.28 -6.69
C ASP A 61 -3.97 -24.56 -7.17
N ARG A 62 -5.07 -24.76 -6.44
CA ARG A 62 -6.31 -24.04 -6.72
C ARG A 62 -6.17 -22.52 -6.55
N LEU A 63 -5.45 -22.07 -5.52
CA LEU A 63 -5.17 -20.65 -5.33
C LEU A 63 -4.34 -20.09 -6.49
N LYS A 64 -3.33 -20.84 -6.97
CA LYS A 64 -2.53 -20.48 -8.15
C LYS A 64 -3.39 -20.34 -9.40
N ASP A 65 -4.31 -21.27 -9.65
CA ASP A 65 -5.25 -21.19 -10.79
C ASP A 65 -6.19 -19.98 -10.69
N ASP A 66 -6.75 -19.73 -9.51
CA ASP A 66 -7.66 -18.61 -9.29
C ASP A 66 -6.93 -17.26 -9.46
N LEU A 67 -5.71 -17.12 -8.92
CA LEU A 67 -4.89 -15.90 -9.06
C LEU A 67 -4.34 -15.74 -10.49
N GLY A 68 -3.99 -16.82 -11.16
CA GLY A 68 -3.60 -16.79 -12.57
C GLY A 68 -4.74 -16.29 -13.45
N SER A 69 -5.98 -16.70 -13.16
CA SER A 69 -7.18 -16.21 -13.84
C SER A 69 -7.42 -14.72 -13.59
N VAL A 70 -7.10 -14.21 -12.39
CA VAL A 70 -7.15 -12.78 -12.09
C VAL A 70 -6.11 -12.00 -12.91
N LEU A 71 -4.85 -12.45 -12.93
CA LEU A 71 -3.78 -11.75 -13.64
C LEU A 71 -3.98 -11.73 -15.17
N LYS A 72 -4.62 -12.76 -15.73
CA LYS A 72 -5.02 -12.80 -17.16
C LYS A 72 -6.00 -11.71 -17.57
N LYS A 73 -6.70 -11.07 -16.63
CA LYS A 73 -7.58 -9.92 -16.93
C LYS A 73 -6.82 -8.64 -17.26
N ARG A 74 -5.50 -8.63 -17.05
CA ARG A 74 -4.63 -7.48 -17.35
C ARG A 74 -5.05 -6.17 -16.66
N GLU A 75 -5.65 -6.24 -15.49
CA GLU A 75 -5.96 -5.07 -14.66
C GLU A 75 -4.73 -4.64 -13.84
N ASN A 76 -4.54 -3.35 -13.57
CA ASN A 76 -3.61 -2.83 -12.56
C ASN A 76 -4.01 -3.30 -11.16
N ILE A 77 -3.04 -3.71 -10.33
CA ILE A 77 -3.31 -4.28 -9.00
C ILE A 77 -2.41 -3.63 -7.94
N LYS A 78 -3.02 -3.09 -6.89
CA LYS A 78 -2.34 -2.75 -5.63
C LYS A 78 -2.63 -3.80 -4.56
N HIS A 79 -1.61 -4.53 -4.17
CA HIS A 79 -1.66 -5.56 -3.12
C HIS A 79 -0.89 -5.13 -1.87
N CYS A 80 -1.49 -5.32 -0.70
CA CYS A 80 -0.86 -5.01 0.57
C CYS A 80 -0.55 -6.30 1.34
N ILE A 81 0.73 -6.57 1.59
CA ILE A 81 1.17 -7.83 2.22
C ILE A 81 0.63 -8.00 3.65
N CYS A 82 0.28 -6.90 4.31
CA CYS A 82 -0.22 -6.92 5.68
C CYS A 82 -1.73 -7.21 5.81
N THR A 83 -2.47 -7.34 4.70
CA THR A 83 -3.94 -7.45 4.72
C THR A 83 -4.48 -8.76 4.15
N ALA A 84 -3.65 -9.52 3.43
CA ALA A 84 -3.99 -10.81 2.85
C ALA A 84 -3.17 -11.95 3.48
N HIS A 85 -3.53 -13.20 3.16
CA HIS A 85 -2.72 -14.36 3.53
C HIS A 85 -1.37 -14.33 2.79
N PRO A 86 -0.24 -14.73 3.41
CA PRO A 86 1.09 -14.70 2.78
C PRO A 86 1.14 -15.42 1.43
N ASP A 87 0.48 -16.57 1.31
CA ASP A 87 0.43 -17.35 0.06
C ASP A 87 -0.10 -16.54 -1.14
N ILE A 88 -1.03 -15.62 -0.91
CA ILE A 88 -1.54 -14.75 -1.97
C ILE A 88 -0.42 -13.85 -2.49
N THR A 89 0.39 -13.28 -1.59
CA THR A 89 1.53 -12.45 -1.97
C THR A 89 2.55 -13.25 -2.76
N ASN A 90 2.94 -14.43 -2.27
CA ASN A 90 3.97 -15.26 -2.91
C ASN A 90 3.52 -15.73 -4.30
N ILE A 91 2.30 -16.25 -4.42
CA ILE A 91 1.77 -16.71 -5.71
C ILE A 91 1.59 -15.54 -6.69
N LEU A 92 1.18 -14.36 -6.22
CA LEU A 92 1.11 -13.18 -7.09
C LEU A 92 2.48 -12.79 -7.64
N LEU A 93 3.54 -12.91 -6.83
CA LEU A 93 4.92 -12.63 -7.24
C LEU A 93 5.41 -13.67 -8.25
N ASP A 94 5.15 -14.96 -8.00
CA ASP A 94 5.50 -16.07 -8.91
C ASP A 94 4.85 -15.86 -10.27
N LEU A 95 3.53 -15.65 -10.28
CA LEU A 95 2.78 -15.43 -11.51
C LEU A 95 3.17 -14.13 -12.21
N ALA A 96 3.48 -13.06 -11.46
CA ALA A 96 3.97 -11.82 -12.07
C ALA A 96 5.31 -12.04 -12.77
N GLN A 97 6.21 -12.83 -12.18
CA GLN A 97 7.46 -13.21 -12.83
C GLN A 97 7.22 -14.07 -14.07
N GLU A 98 6.40 -15.12 -13.97
CA GLU A 98 6.05 -16.01 -15.10
C GLU A 98 5.45 -15.22 -16.28
N LEU A 99 4.68 -14.17 -15.99
CA LEU A 99 4.01 -13.32 -16.98
C LEU A 99 4.83 -12.10 -17.42
N ASN A 100 6.08 -11.94 -16.94
CA ASN A 100 6.91 -10.73 -17.14
C ASN A 100 6.18 -9.42 -16.78
N ARG A 101 5.29 -9.47 -15.79
CA ARG A 101 4.49 -8.34 -15.36
C ARG A 101 5.33 -7.38 -14.51
N PRO A 102 5.31 -6.06 -14.77
CA PRO A 102 6.06 -5.11 -13.95
C PRO A 102 5.60 -5.13 -12.49
N VAL A 103 6.54 -5.37 -11.57
CA VAL A 103 6.30 -5.33 -10.12
C VAL A 103 6.96 -4.10 -9.51
N ILE A 104 6.19 -3.34 -8.75
CA ILE A 104 6.67 -2.22 -7.93
C ILE A 104 6.63 -2.64 -6.47
N MET A 105 7.76 -2.55 -5.76
CA MET A 105 7.82 -2.78 -4.32
C MET A 105 7.89 -1.43 -3.61
N LEU A 106 6.77 -0.99 -3.02
CA LEU A 106 6.66 0.28 -2.30
C LEU A 106 6.73 0.08 -0.79
N MET A 107 7.82 0.55 -0.18
CA MET A 107 8.15 0.37 1.24
C MET A 107 8.43 1.70 1.94
N ARG A 108 8.72 1.66 3.25
CA ARG A 108 9.26 2.79 4.00
C ARG A 108 10.62 2.42 4.61
N HIS A 109 11.50 3.41 4.72
CA HIS A 109 12.72 3.28 5.52
C HIS A 109 12.37 3.28 7.02
N ASP A 110 11.50 4.19 7.43
CA ASP A 110 11.07 4.32 8.83
C ASP A 110 9.83 3.46 9.12
N GLU A 111 10.08 2.20 9.45
CA GLU A 111 9.04 1.23 9.82
C GLU A 111 8.31 1.61 11.12
N ILE A 112 9.00 2.24 12.08
CA ILE A 112 8.40 2.69 13.34
C ILE A 112 7.39 3.81 13.07
N ALA A 113 7.76 4.84 12.29
CA ALA A 113 6.83 5.90 11.93
C ALA A 113 5.68 5.40 11.04
N ARG A 114 5.94 4.44 10.14
CA ARG A 114 4.87 3.78 9.36
C ARG A 114 3.88 3.08 10.30
N PHE A 115 4.38 2.27 11.21
CA PHE A 115 3.57 1.50 12.13
C PHE A 115 2.81 2.40 13.11
N ARG A 116 3.44 3.46 13.63
CA ARG A 116 2.78 4.52 14.39
C ARG A 116 1.60 5.11 13.61
N SER A 117 1.83 5.50 12.35
CA SER A 117 0.77 6.02 11.48
C SER A 117 -0.39 5.04 11.30
N LEU A 118 -0.10 3.75 11.21
CA LEU A 118 -1.11 2.69 11.06
C LEU A 118 -1.95 2.52 12.33
N MET A 119 -1.32 2.53 13.51
CA MET A 119 -2.05 2.38 14.77
C MET A 119 -2.95 3.59 15.05
N ILE A 120 -2.49 4.80 14.72
CA ILE A 120 -3.31 6.02 14.78
C ILE A 120 -4.50 5.92 13.81
N ALA A 121 -4.27 5.48 12.56
CA ALA A 121 -5.35 5.30 11.57
C ALA A 121 -6.39 4.29 12.04
N LYS A 122 -5.96 3.17 12.67
CA LYS A 122 -6.86 2.16 13.25
C LYS A 122 -7.67 2.71 14.43
N SER A 123 -7.03 3.43 15.33
CA SER A 123 -7.65 4.06 16.51
C SER A 123 -8.73 5.07 16.12
N THR A 124 -8.42 5.95 15.16
CA THR A 124 -9.28 7.07 14.75
C THR A 124 -10.27 6.72 13.64
N LYS A 125 -10.03 5.60 12.94
CA LYS A 125 -10.67 5.21 11.66
C LYS A 125 -10.41 6.19 10.51
N LEU A 126 -9.31 6.96 10.57
CA LEU A 126 -8.91 7.91 9.52
C LEU A 126 -7.93 7.25 8.53
N TRP A 127 -8.46 6.62 7.50
CA TRP A 127 -7.67 5.90 6.48
C TRP A 127 -7.42 6.71 5.21
N PHE A 128 -8.41 7.48 4.77
CA PHE A 128 -8.52 7.97 3.40
C PHE A 128 -8.40 9.48 3.29
N ARG A 129 -7.17 9.99 3.11
CA ARG A 129 -6.94 11.42 2.80
C ARG A 129 -7.46 11.81 1.42
N ASN A 130 -7.59 10.84 0.52
CA ASN A 130 -8.16 10.99 -0.82
C ASN A 130 -9.69 11.12 -0.85
N ARG A 131 -10.37 11.09 0.31
CA ARG A 131 -11.79 11.46 0.45
C ARG A 131 -11.94 12.63 1.42
N PRO A 132 -11.58 13.86 1.01
CA PRO A 132 -11.44 15.00 1.90
C PRO A 132 -12.70 15.30 2.70
N LYS A 133 -13.89 15.16 2.10
CA LYS A 133 -15.17 15.37 2.79
C LYS A 133 -15.34 14.40 3.96
N ILE A 134 -15.21 13.09 3.72
CA ILE A 134 -15.36 12.06 4.77
C ILE A 134 -14.29 12.24 5.85
N PHE A 135 -13.06 12.49 5.43
CA PHE A 135 -11.93 12.72 6.32
C PHE A 135 -12.16 13.93 7.23
N ASN A 136 -12.47 15.09 6.64
CA ASN A 136 -12.69 16.33 7.38
C ASN A 136 -13.88 16.21 8.32
N THR A 137 -15.00 15.64 7.88
CA THR A 137 -16.15 15.37 8.75
C THR A 137 -15.74 14.51 9.94
N ARG A 138 -14.99 13.41 9.71
CA ARG A 138 -14.56 12.53 10.80
C ARG A 138 -13.62 13.23 11.78
N VAL A 139 -12.68 14.04 11.29
CA VAL A 139 -11.80 14.86 12.14
C VAL A 139 -12.62 15.82 13.00
N GLN A 140 -13.61 16.51 12.44
CA GLN A 140 -14.47 17.41 13.22
C GLN A 140 -15.27 16.67 14.29
N LYS A 141 -15.85 15.51 13.98
CA LYS A 141 -16.56 14.67 14.96
C LYS A 141 -15.66 14.17 16.11
N LEU A 142 -14.39 13.89 15.81
CA LEU A 142 -13.41 13.51 16.83
C LEU A 142 -13.03 14.71 17.70
N LYS A 143 -12.84 15.88 17.10
CA LYS A 143 -12.52 17.13 17.82
C LYS A 143 -13.68 17.62 18.70
N SER A 144 -14.91 17.47 18.24
CA SER A 144 -16.11 17.86 19.02
C SER A 144 -16.46 16.87 20.13
N GLY A 145 -15.83 15.68 20.16
CA GLY A 145 -16.19 14.61 21.08
C GLY A 145 -17.44 13.82 20.68
N GLU A 146 -18.10 14.14 19.56
CA GLU A 146 -19.25 13.37 19.05
C GLU A 146 -18.88 11.89 18.81
N VAL A 147 -17.63 11.64 18.41
CA VAL A 147 -17.08 10.29 18.41
C VAL A 147 -15.72 10.28 19.08
N THR A 148 -15.43 9.23 19.84
CA THR A 148 -14.12 9.01 20.46
C THR A 148 -13.26 8.05 19.64
N ALA A 149 -11.95 8.32 19.63
CA ALA A 149 -10.98 7.37 19.09
C ALA A 149 -10.85 6.18 20.05
N LYS A 150 -10.68 4.97 19.52
CA LYS A 150 -10.44 3.80 20.37
C LYS A 150 -9.01 3.83 20.91
N PRO A 151 -8.75 3.38 22.15
CA PRO A 151 -7.39 3.21 22.63
C PRO A 151 -6.62 2.23 21.74
N ILE A 152 -5.32 2.46 21.60
CA ILE A 152 -4.39 1.53 20.96
C ILE A 152 -4.21 0.35 21.92
N ASN A 153 -4.37 -0.89 21.45
CA ASN A 153 -4.11 -2.07 22.26
C ASN A 153 -2.59 -2.22 22.43
N LEU A 154 -2.06 -1.79 23.58
CA LEU A 154 -0.63 -1.75 23.87
C LEU A 154 -0.02 -3.15 23.98
N GLU A 155 -0.75 -4.11 24.55
CA GLU A 155 -0.30 -5.52 24.73
C GLU A 155 0.06 -6.19 23.40
N LYS A 156 -0.60 -5.78 22.30
CA LYS A 156 -0.38 -6.36 20.97
C LYS A 156 0.54 -5.54 20.08
N VAL A 157 1.13 -4.45 20.57
CA VAL A 157 1.95 -3.56 19.73
C VAL A 157 3.23 -4.26 19.29
N ALA A 158 3.98 -4.81 20.24
CA ALA A 158 5.27 -5.47 19.98
C ALA A 158 5.11 -6.61 18.98
N SER A 159 4.23 -7.57 19.30
CA SER A 159 3.97 -8.74 18.46
C SER A 159 3.46 -8.37 17.07
N ARG A 160 2.67 -7.30 16.95
CA ARG A 160 2.17 -6.84 15.65
C ARG A 160 3.24 -6.13 14.82
N LEU A 161 4.13 -5.38 15.44
CA LEU A 161 5.27 -4.79 14.75
C LEU A 161 6.20 -5.87 14.21
N ILE A 162 6.57 -6.83 15.07
CA ILE A 162 7.40 -8.00 14.71
C ILE A 162 6.75 -8.75 13.54
N HIS A 163 5.47 -9.09 13.64
CA HIS A 163 4.75 -9.78 12.58
C HIS A 163 4.81 -9.04 11.23
N PHE A 164 4.71 -7.70 11.22
CA PHE A 164 4.83 -6.94 9.97
C PHE A 164 6.26 -6.90 9.43
N MET A 165 7.27 -6.89 10.30
CA MET A 165 8.67 -7.00 9.90
C MET A 165 8.96 -8.40 9.33
N GLU A 166 8.42 -9.46 9.93
CA GLU A 166 8.52 -10.82 9.44
C GLU A 166 7.87 -10.97 8.06
N LEU A 167 6.64 -10.47 7.87
CA LEU A 167 5.97 -10.49 6.56
C LEU A 167 6.80 -9.76 5.48
N LYS A 168 7.38 -8.61 5.82
CA LYS A 168 8.27 -7.86 4.91
C LYS A 168 9.51 -8.68 4.57
N ALA A 169 10.18 -9.26 5.57
CA ALA A 169 11.38 -10.08 5.37
C ALA A 169 11.08 -11.32 4.53
N GLN A 170 10.00 -12.04 4.83
CA GLN A 170 9.54 -13.20 4.04
C GLN A 170 9.25 -12.83 2.59
N THR A 171 8.56 -11.71 2.36
CA THR A 171 8.28 -11.23 1.00
C THR A 171 9.57 -10.92 0.23
N LEU A 172 10.53 -10.24 0.88
CA LEU A 172 11.82 -9.92 0.26
C LEU A 172 12.65 -11.16 -0.05
N ALA A 173 12.69 -12.12 0.88
CA ALA A 173 13.37 -13.40 0.69
C ALA A 173 12.74 -14.20 -0.45
N HIS A 174 11.41 -14.18 -0.57
CA HIS A 174 10.70 -14.83 -1.68
C HIS A 174 11.04 -14.19 -3.02
N ILE A 175 11.03 -12.85 -3.11
CA ILE A 175 11.44 -12.11 -4.32
C ILE A 175 12.86 -12.49 -4.75
N GLU A 176 13.79 -12.58 -3.80
CA GLU A 176 15.18 -12.98 -4.07
C GLU A 176 15.26 -14.44 -4.52
N HIS A 177 14.55 -15.34 -3.85
CA HIS A 177 14.52 -16.77 -4.16
C HIS A 177 14.07 -17.05 -5.59
N ILE A 178 13.00 -16.38 -6.03
CA ILE A 178 12.48 -16.57 -7.39
C ILE A 178 13.27 -15.78 -8.43
N GLY A 179 14.16 -14.86 -8.04
CA GLY A 179 14.96 -14.04 -8.95
C GLY A 179 14.18 -12.88 -9.59
N LEU A 180 13.07 -12.47 -8.98
CA LEU A 180 12.28 -11.34 -9.44
C LEU A 180 13.00 -10.02 -9.13
N SER A 181 13.05 -9.12 -10.11
CA SER A 181 13.70 -7.79 -9.99
C SER A 181 12.67 -6.66 -9.99
N PRO A 182 11.99 -6.37 -8.85
CA PRO A 182 10.97 -5.32 -8.80
C PRO A 182 11.58 -3.92 -8.86
N ILE A 183 10.79 -2.95 -9.33
CA ILE A 183 11.06 -1.53 -9.17
C ILE A 183 10.91 -1.18 -7.68
N ARG A 184 12.02 -1.01 -6.98
CA ARG A 184 12.02 -0.69 -5.54
C ARG A 184 11.82 0.80 -5.32
N ILE A 185 10.84 1.15 -4.50
CA ILE A 185 10.51 2.52 -4.14
C ILE A 185 10.39 2.63 -2.62
N PHE A 186 11.06 3.61 -2.04
CA PHE A 186 10.88 3.98 -0.65
C PHE A 186 10.08 5.27 -0.56
N TYR A 187 9.09 5.31 0.34
CA TYR A 187 8.21 6.46 0.54
C TYR A 187 8.99 7.75 0.76
N GLU A 188 9.99 7.70 1.64
CA GLU A 188 10.81 8.86 2.02
C GLU A 188 11.65 9.41 0.85
N ASP A 189 11.92 8.60 -0.16
CA ASP A 189 12.69 9.03 -1.35
C ASP A 189 11.76 9.47 -2.48
N PHE A 190 10.65 8.76 -2.65
CA PHE A 190 9.69 9.03 -3.73
C PHE A 190 8.85 10.27 -3.48
N TYR A 191 8.36 10.44 -2.24
CA TYR A 191 7.42 11.51 -1.87
C TYR A 191 8.09 12.79 -1.37
N ARG A 192 9.36 13.02 -1.71
CA ARG A 192 10.03 14.29 -1.40
C ARG A 192 9.43 15.42 -2.24
N PRO A 193 8.98 16.54 -1.64
CA PRO A 193 8.32 17.61 -2.39
C PRO A 193 9.10 18.11 -3.61
N GLU A 194 10.42 18.19 -3.49
CA GLU A 194 11.34 18.70 -4.51
C GLU A 194 11.54 17.76 -5.70
N THR A 195 11.36 16.44 -5.54
CA THR A 195 11.58 15.43 -6.61
C THR A 195 10.33 14.62 -6.95
N LEU A 196 9.23 14.75 -6.21
CA LEU A 196 8.01 13.95 -6.39
C LEU A 196 7.50 13.99 -7.84
N ALA A 197 7.48 15.16 -8.47
CA ALA A 197 7.01 15.29 -9.84
C ALA A 197 7.87 14.46 -10.81
N GLN A 198 9.20 14.61 -10.72
CA GLN A 198 10.14 13.91 -11.58
C GLN A 198 10.12 12.40 -11.31
N ASN A 199 10.14 11.98 -10.04
CA ASN A 199 10.07 10.58 -9.65
C ASN A 199 8.81 9.88 -10.21
N ALA A 200 7.68 10.58 -10.20
CA ALA A 200 6.42 10.05 -10.72
C ALA A 200 6.43 9.92 -12.25
N ILE A 201 6.96 10.91 -12.96
CA ILE A 201 7.16 10.86 -14.42
C ILE A 201 8.11 9.73 -14.80
N ASP A 202 9.26 9.63 -14.13
CA ASP A 202 10.27 8.59 -14.41
C ASP A 202 9.71 7.19 -14.19
N LEU A 203 8.91 7.00 -13.13
CA LEU A 203 8.23 5.74 -12.88
C LEU A 203 7.20 5.41 -13.96
N ALA A 204 6.38 6.36 -14.37
CA ALA A 204 5.39 6.15 -15.45
C ALA A 204 6.10 5.76 -16.76
N ASN A 205 7.15 6.49 -17.13
CA ASN A 205 7.95 6.22 -18.32
C ASN A 205 8.60 4.83 -18.27
N ARG A 206 9.11 4.41 -17.09
CA ARG A 206 9.70 3.08 -16.90
C ARG A 206 8.67 1.94 -17.07
N LEU A 207 7.39 2.23 -16.89
CA LEU A 207 6.28 1.31 -17.12
C LEU A 207 5.70 1.40 -18.55
N GLY A 208 6.32 2.18 -19.43
CA GLY A 208 5.82 2.41 -20.80
C GLY A 208 4.60 3.33 -20.87
N MET A 209 4.32 4.08 -19.81
CA MET A 209 3.20 5.03 -19.75
C MET A 209 3.69 6.46 -19.96
N GLU A 210 2.95 7.27 -20.70
CA GLU A 210 3.25 8.69 -20.87
C GLU A 210 2.63 9.52 -19.73
N CYS A 211 3.43 10.43 -19.16
CA CYS A 211 2.95 11.39 -18.16
C CYS A 211 3.52 12.78 -18.45
N ALA A 212 2.66 13.69 -18.94
CA ALA A 212 3.06 15.07 -19.18
C ALA A 212 3.35 15.82 -17.86
N PRO A 213 4.34 16.73 -17.82
CA PRO A 213 4.69 17.49 -16.60
C PRO A 213 3.55 18.35 -16.03
N ASP A 214 2.57 18.73 -16.85
CA ASP A 214 1.42 19.55 -16.47
C ASP A 214 0.14 18.74 -16.23
N ALA A 215 0.22 17.40 -16.31
CA ALA A 215 -0.92 16.52 -16.25
C ALA A 215 -1.73 16.69 -14.94
N PRO A 216 -3.08 16.71 -15.00
CA PRO A 216 -3.91 16.91 -13.82
C PRO A 216 -3.68 15.87 -12.72
N HIS A 217 -3.41 14.62 -13.08
CA HIS A 217 -3.15 13.55 -12.12
C HIS A 217 -1.81 13.75 -11.37
N LEU A 218 -0.79 14.32 -12.03
CA LEU A 218 0.48 14.67 -11.40
C LEU A 218 0.29 15.82 -10.40
N LYS A 219 -0.44 16.87 -10.80
CA LYS A 219 -0.80 17.97 -9.88
C LYS A 219 -1.58 17.46 -8.67
N ARG A 220 -2.51 16.50 -8.85
CA ARG A 220 -3.23 15.86 -7.74
C ARG A 220 -2.28 15.13 -6.80
N LEU A 221 -1.31 14.38 -7.32
CA LEU A 221 -0.30 13.68 -6.53
C LEU A 221 0.55 14.67 -5.70
N MET A 222 1.02 15.75 -6.33
CA MET A 222 1.83 16.79 -5.68
C MET A 222 1.08 17.57 -4.60
N ASN A 223 -0.23 17.74 -4.75
CA ASN A 223 -1.07 18.44 -3.76
C ASN A 223 -1.43 17.58 -2.54
N ILE A 224 -0.97 16.33 -2.47
CA ILE A 224 -1.12 15.48 -1.29
C ILE A 224 -0.08 15.94 -0.26
N ASP A 225 -0.48 16.87 0.61
CA ASP A 225 0.34 17.24 1.77
C ASP A 225 0.25 16.12 2.84
N PRO A 226 1.33 15.36 3.08
CA PRO A 226 1.33 14.27 4.05
C PRO A 226 1.30 14.76 5.51
N ASN A 227 1.55 16.05 5.75
CA ASN A 227 1.54 16.67 7.07
C ASN A 227 0.23 17.43 7.33
N LYS A 228 -0.60 17.65 6.30
CA LYS A 228 -1.93 18.23 6.46
C LYS A 228 -2.75 17.43 7.48
N HIS A 229 -3.21 18.11 8.53
CA HIS A 229 -3.93 17.54 9.67
C HIS A 229 -3.15 16.55 10.55
N ARG A 230 -1.84 16.37 10.34
CA ARG A 230 -1.04 15.44 11.14
C ARG A 230 -1.09 15.81 12.63
N ALA A 231 -0.79 17.07 12.95
CA ALA A 231 -0.85 17.57 14.33
C ALA A 231 -2.25 17.48 14.96
N ASP A 232 -3.31 17.58 14.14
CA ASP A 232 -4.70 17.47 14.59
C ASP A 232 -5.08 16.03 14.95
N ILE A 233 -4.50 15.04 14.26
CA ILE A 233 -4.89 13.63 14.36
C ILE A 233 -4.01 12.88 15.35
N GLU A 234 -2.73 13.26 15.43
CA GLU A 234 -1.74 12.71 16.34
C GLU A 234 -1.97 13.08 17.81
N LYS A 235 -3.12 13.66 18.17
CA LYS A 235 -3.53 13.89 19.56
C LYS A 235 -4.81 13.17 19.94
N LEU A 236 -5.44 12.49 18.98
CA LEU A 236 -6.78 11.92 19.14
C LEU A 236 -6.80 10.55 19.85
N PRO A 237 -5.82 9.64 19.65
CA PRO A 237 -5.80 8.39 20.41
C PRO A 237 -5.56 8.67 21.91
N PRO A 238 -6.40 8.12 22.82
CA PRO A 238 -6.38 8.51 24.23
C PRO A 238 -5.12 8.08 24.99
N ASN A 239 -4.46 7.01 24.54
CA ASN A 239 -3.24 6.46 25.16
C ASN A 239 -2.01 6.61 24.26
N LEU A 240 -1.97 7.66 23.43
CA LEU A 240 -0.87 7.85 22.48
C LEU A 240 0.49 8.04 23.15
N SER A 241 0.56 8.77 24.28
CA SER A 241 1.84 9.00 24.97
C SER A 241 2.48 7.68 25.41
N ALA A 242 1.70 6.77 26.01
CA ALA A 242 2.16 5.44 26.41
C ALA A 242 2.54 4.58 25.20
N PHE A 243 1.81 4.72 24.09
CA PHE A 243 2.17 4.05 22.84
C PHE A 243 3.51 4.56 22.27
N ASP A 244 3.72 5.87 22.25
CA ASP A 244 4.94 6.50 21.74
C ASP A 244 6.16 6.17 22.61
N GLU A 245 5.99 6.11 23.93
CA GLU A 245 7.02 5.64 24.86
C GLU A 245 7.42 4.19 24.59
N MET A 246 6.42 3.31 24.40
CA MET A 246 6.69 1.91 24.06
C MET A 246 7.40 1.76 22.71
N LEU A 247 7.06 2.56 21.69
CA LEU A 247 7.76 2.53 20.41
C LEU A 247 9.22 3.00 20.51
N LYS A 248 9.51 4.01 21.36
CA LYS A 248 10.89 4.46 21.61
C LYS A 248 11.74 3.34 22.21
N ASN A 249 11.18 2.57 23.14
CA ASN A 249 11.86 1.43 23.76
C ASN A 249 12.06 0.23 22.83
N MET A 250 11.45 0.25 21.63
CA MET A 250 11.61 -0.77 20.59
C MET A 250 12.56 -0.35 19.47
N GLN A 251 13.09 0.89 19.50
CA GLN A 251 14.11 1.29 18.55
C GLN A 251 15.43 0.57 18.89
N PRO A 252 16.06 -0.11 17.91
CA PRO A 252 17.33 -0.81 18.12
C PRO A 252 18.48 0.15 18.46
#